data_AF-A0A2M9JS24-F1
#
_entry.id   AF-A0A2M9JS24-F1
#
_cell.length_a   1.000
_cell.length_b   1.000
_cell.length_c   1.000
_cell.angle_alpha   90.00
_cell.angle_beta   90.00
_cell.angle_gamma   90.00
#
_symmetry.space_group_name_H-M   'P 1'
#
loop_
_entity.id
_entity.type
_entity.pdbx_description
1 polymer ?
#
loop_
_entity_poly.entity_id
_entity_poly.type
_entity_poly.pdbx_seq_one_letter_code
_entity_poly.pdbx_strand_id
1 'polypeptide(L)'
;MGGRGGRRCRNCRRTLSSRRLHAGPVGRRPGRLRPRRSRRVDGEARGGREGRGQLASGLRRAPRPYRLAPRGPAPRDGGDPVTTTVTAPARVRPARAAARLRHALWWLVLTLTGGVERRGRLPRGGCVVVANHSSHADTAALLAALDASHAPAIGAAADYWFASPWRSRICSRLAAGFPVRRSGGGMDDLLGMADTLRAGHAVVLFPEGTRARAGELGSFHRGALVLAEHARVPVVPVGIAGTDRLLPKHGRLRPSLVRVRIGEPLPYTATPEEARKAVAALHDRTVAEPLRDSRARKVLARVISARLGLLLAFAWACAEALSWPLMPELFLAVACVAVPRRALKLSVTALAGSLAGGLLALQLASAGVSLPAPLTTDRMRAEVRHELSVEGASAVRHQPWNGIPLKVYAKEAGRADVPVTHWLSESARARGARTLTVGLAFGAFGFLVHRLRRLYGLYLGLLCGGFAAGLSLIVAGWS
;
A
#
# COMPACT_ATOMS: atom_id res chain seq x y z
N MET A 1 -12.38 61.15 -39.14
CA MET A 1 -12.27 60.14 -40.22
C MET A 1 -12.90 58.84 -39.74
N GLY A 2 -13.65 58.16 -40.62
CA GLY A 2 -14.80 57.29 -40.32
C GLY A 2 -14.53 56.00 -39.53
N GLY A 3 -15.55 55.24 -39.10
CA GLY A 3 -16.99 55.35 -39.28
C GLY A 3 -17.67 54.05 -38.84
N ARG A 4 -18.81 54.19 -38.12
CA ARG A 4 -20.02 53.33 -38.03
C ARG A 4 -19.86 51.81 -37.75
N GLY A 5 -20.66 51.16 -36.91
CA GLY A 5 -21.87 51.55 -36.18
C GLY A 5 -22.51 50.33 -35.50
N GLY A 6 -23.08 50.52 -34.30
CA GLY A 6 -24.50 50.25 -33.98
C GLY A 6 -24.74 48.84 -33.40
N ARG A 7 -25.60 48.56 -32.41
CA ARG A 7 -26.70 49.26 -31.69
C ARG A 7 -26.79 48.59 -30.29
N ARG A 8 -26.83 49.29 -29.14
CA ARG A 8 -28.03 49.69 -28.34
C ARG A 8 -29.24 48.72 -28.45
N CYS A 9 -30.00 48.34 -27.42
CA CYS A 9 -30.07 48.64 -25.98
C CYS A 9 -31.21 47.79 -25.35
N ARG A 10 -31.10 47.48 -24.05
CA ARG A 10 -32.13 47.53 -22.98
C ARG A 10 -33.41 46.67 -22.98
N ASN A 11 -33.59 46.06 -21.80
CA ASN A 11 -34.81 45.88 -20.98
C ASN A 11 -36.00 45.06 -21.52
N CYS A 12 -36.41 44.03 -20.77
CA CYS A 12 -37.63 44.12 -19.94
C CYS A 12 -37.79 42.95 -18.96
N ARG A 13 -38.20 43.27 -17.72
CA ARG A 13 -38.82 42.37 -16.73
C ARG A 13 -40.29 42.13 -17.10
N ARG A 14 -40.86 40.97 -16.73
CA ARG A 14 -42.24 40.72 -16.20
C ARG A 14 -42.59 39.23 -16.33
N THR A 15 -42.70 38.47 -15.24
CA THR A 15 -43.90 38.14 -14.43
C THR A 15 -44.92 37.18 -15.06
N LEU A 16 -45.12 36.07 -14.35
CA LEU A 16 -46.40 35.43 -13.95
C LEU A 16 -47.32 34.75 -14.99
N SER A 17 -47.50 33.45 -14.73
CA SER A 17 -48.79 32.80 -14.42
C SER A 17 -49.64 32.17 -15.53
N SER A 18 -50.01 30.92 -15.20
CA SER A 18 -51.29 30.23 -15.44
C SER A 18 -51.59 29.62 -16.82
N ARG A 19 -51.69 28.29 -16.82
CA ARG A 19 -52.94 27.59 -17.18
C ARG A 19 -53.08 26.30 -16.34
N ARG A 20 -54.08 26.30 -15.46
CA ARG A 20 -54.75 25.12 -14.90
C ARG A 20 -56.00 24.84 -15.74
N LEU A 21 -56.60 23.67 -15.54
CA LEU A 21 -58.03 23.27 -15.49
C LEU A 21 -58.05 21.77 -15.84
N HIS A 22 -58.67 20.81 -15.15
CA HIS A 22 -59.79 20.65 -14.19
C HIS A 22 -59.62 19.25 -13.54
N ALA A 23 -60.30 18.73 -12.51
CA ALA A 23 -61.13 19.14 -11.37
C ALA A 23 -61.33 17.83 -10.52
N GLY A 24 -61.58 17.93 -9.19
CA GLY A 24 -61.70 16.78 -8.24
C GLY A 24 -63.08 16.08 -8.24
N PRO A 25 -63.65 15.56 -7.10
CA PRO A 25 -63.19 15.67 -5.69
C PRO A 25 -63.47 14.46 -4.73
N VAL A 26 -63.16 14.66 -3.42
CA VAL A 26 -63.63 13.97 -2.16
C VAL A 26 -63.06 12.57 -1.84
N GLY A 27 -62.62 12.16 -0.64
CA GLY A 27 -62.51 12.72 0.72
C GLY A 27 -62.21 11.59 1.75
N ARG A 28 -61.68 11.96 2.94
CA ARG A 28 -61.56 11.23 4.24
C ARG A 28 -60.33 10.31 4.53
N ARG A 29 -59.61 10.69 5.60
CA ARG A 29 -58.72 9.89 6.51
C ARG A 29 -59.56 8.91 7.37
N PRO A 30 -59.02 7.94 8.19
CA PRO A 30 -57.70 7.89 8.87
C PRO A 30 -57.05 6.48 9.02
N GLY A 31 -55.87 6.38 9.68
CA GLY A 31 -55.40 5.12 10.30
C GLY A 31 -53.88 4.94 10.42
N ARG A 32 -53.34 5.10 11.63
CA ARG A 32 -51.98 4.69 12.04
C ARG A 32 -51.94 3.16 12.24
N LEU A 33 -50.90 2.46 11.75
CA LEU A 33 -50.53 1.13 12.23
C LEU A 33 -49.00 0.90 12.24
N ARG A 34 -48.58 0.12 13.25
CA ARG A 34 -47.24 -0.06 13.84
C ARG A 34 -46.28 -0.96 13.03
N PRO A 35 -44.96 -0.92 13.31
CA PRO A 35 -44.02 -1.98 12.91
C PRO A 35 -43.99 -3.18 13.88
N ARG A 36 -43.70 -4.36 13.31
CA ARG A 36 -43.71 -5.72 13.86
C ARG A 36 -42.67 -6.00 14.97
N ARG A 37 -43.02 -6.90 15.89
CA ARG A 37 -42.16 -7.56 16.90
C ARG A 37 -41.89 -9.03 16.55
N SER A 38 -40.81 -9.56 17.15
CA SER A 38 -40.52 -10.94 17.62
C SER A 38 -39.14 -11.40 17.11
N ARG A 39 -38.26 -12.05 17.89
CA ARG A 39 -38.45 -12.96 19.03
C ARG A 39 -37.35 -12.77 20.11
N ARG A 40 -37.73 -12.95 21.37
CA ARG A 40 -36.86 -13.38 22.48
C ARG A 40 -37.05 -14.89 22.67
N VAL A 41 -36.02 -15.55 23.18
CA VAL A 41 -36.08 -16.89 23.79
C VAL A 41 -35.74 -16.70 25.28
N ASP A 42 -36.58 -17.29 26.12
CA ASP A 42 -36.51 -17.28 27.59
C ASP A 42 -35.53 -18.33 28.12
N GLY A 43 -35.14 -18.16 29.38
CA GLY A 43 -34.30 -19.09 30.14
C GLY A 43 -34.19 -18.71 31.61
N GLU A 44 -35.31 -18.93 32.32
CA GLU A 44 -35.51 -19.33 33.73
C GLU A 44 -34.75 -18.71 34.94
N ALA A 45 -35.51 -18.70 36.03
CA ALA A 45 -35.32 -18.01 37.30
C ALA A 45 -35.01 -18.97 38.46
N ARG A 46 -34.53 -18.40 39.58
CA ARG A 46 -34.65 -18.81 41.01
C ARG A 46 -33.75 -17.84 41.80
N GLY A 47 -34.07 -17.20 42.94
CA GLY A 47 -35.21 -17.17 43.86
C GLY A 47 -34.71 -16.69 45.24
N GLY A 48 -35.51 -15.90 45.98
CA GLY A 48 -35.38 -15.58 47.43
C GLY A 48 -34.90 -14.16 47.76
N ARG A 49 -35.73 -13.16 48.14
CA ARG A 49 -36.38 -12.87 49.47
C ARG A 49 -35.37 -12.82 50.63
N GLU A 50 -35.37 -11.90 51.60
CA GLU A 50 -36.19 -10.75 52.03
C GLU A 50 -35.39 -10.10 53.20
N GLY A 51 -35.58 -8.82 53.53
CA GLY A 51 -35.12 -8.31 54.85
C GLY A 51 -34.84 -6.81 54.95
N ARG A 52 -35.77 -6.08 55.58
CA ARG A 52 -35.79 -4.64 55.86
C ARG A 52 -34.71 -4.19 56.87
N GLY A 53 -34.33 -2.92 56.81
CA GLY A 53 -34.27 -2.11 58.04
C GLY A 53 -33.10 -1.12 58.20
N GLN A 54 -33.49 0.15 58.36
CA GLN A 54 -32.88 1.18 59.22
C GLN A 54 -31.84 2.14 58.63
N LEU A 55 -32.33 3.38 58.50
CA LEU A 55 -31.58 4.63 58.53
C LEU A 55 -30.76 4.77 59.81
N ALA A 56 -29.50 5.19 59.70
CA ALA A 56 -28.87 6.05 60.69
C ALA A 56 -27.69 6.83 60.09
N SER A 57 -27.66 8.10 60.46
CA SER A 57 -26.66 9.13 60.20
C SER A 57 -25.26 8.77 60.72
N GLY A 58 -24.22 9.25 60.04
CA GLY A 58 -22.84 9.03 60.48
C GLY A 58 -21.81 9.89 59.72
N LEU A 59 -21.41 10.98 60.37
CA LEU A 59 -20.38 11.96 60.03
C LEU A 59 -19.17 11.46 59.20
N ARG A 60 -18.80 12.31 58.22
CA ARG A 60 -17.51 12.31 57.51
C ARG A 60 -16.35 12.42 58.51
N ARG A 61 -15.39 11.49 58.45
CA ARG A 61 -14.06 11.63 59.06
C ARG A 61 -13.02 11.90 57.97
N ALA A 62 -12.27 12.98 58.15
CA ALA A 62 -11.09 13.34 57.37
C ALA A 62 -9.94 12.32 57.59
N PRO A 63 -9.05 12.09 56.60
CA PRO A 63 -7.89 11.23 56.77
C PRO A 63 -6.83 11.87 57.67
N ARG A 64 -6.26 11.07 58.58
CA ARG A 64 -5.21 11.45 59.54
C ARG A 64 -3.87 11.73 58.84
N PRO A 65 -3.04 12.65 59.38
CA PRO A 65 -1.69 12.91 58.87
C PRO A 65 -0.73 11.76 59.21
N TYR A 66 0.12 11.42 58.24
CA TYR A 66 1.17 10.40 58.35
C TYR A 66 2.23 10.82 59.39
N ARG A 67 2.45 10.02 60.44
CA ARG A 67 3.60 10.16 61.36
C ARG A 67 4.81 9.42 60.77
N LEU A 68 5.94 10.10 60.67
CA LEU A 68 7.25 9.48 60.43
C LEU A 68 7.67 8.66 61.67
N ALA A 69 7.93 7.37 61.48
CA ALA A 69 8.55 6.51 62.48
C ALA A 69 10.09 6.61 62.41
N PRO A 70 10.82 6.50 63.54
CA PRO A 70 12.27 6.64 63.56
C PRO A 70 12.97 5.42 62.93
N ARG A 71 14.09 5.68 62.23
CA ARG A 71 14.94 4.68 61.58
C ARG A 71 15.58 3.75 62.62
N GLY A 72 15.33 2.44 62.53
CA GLY A 72 16.15 1.41 63.16
C GLY A 72 17.45 1.16 62.39
N PRO A 73 18.47 0.54 63.02
CA PRO A 73 19.77 0.30 62.38
C PRO A 73 19.67 -0.78 61.30
N ALA A 74 20.45 -0.61 60.23
CA ALA A 74 20.44 -1.46 59.05
C ALA A 74 20.98 -2.87 59.33
N PRO A 75 20.40 -3.93 58.74
CA PRO A 75 21.05 -5.23 58.67
C PRO A 75 22.22 -5.17 57.69
N ARG A 76 23.40 -5.58 58.15
CA ARG A 76 24.53 -5.93 57.29
C ARG A 76 24.27 -7.32 56.74
N ASP A 77 24.14 -7.46 55.44
CA ASP A 77 24.40 -8.73 54.76
C ASP A 77 24.88 -8.47 53.32
N GLY A 78 25.97 -9.16 52.99
CA GLY A 78 26.76 -9.02 51.78
C GLY A 78 26.03 -9.51 50.54
N GLY A 79 25.85 -8.60 49.61
CA GLY A 79 25.62 -8.89 48.21
C GLY A 79 26.16 -7.69 47.43
N ASP A 80 27.19 -7.91 46.62
CA ASP A 80 27.73 -6.87 45.76
C ASP A 80 26.58 -6.24 44.97
N PRO A 81 26.39 -4.91 45.02
CA PRO A 81 25.45 -4.27 44.12
C PRO A 81 26.01 -4.46 42.72
N VAL A 82 25.36 -5.32 41.93
CA VAL A 82 25.51 -5.36 40.47
C VAL A 82 24.98 -4.02 39.96
N THR A 83 25.84 -3.02 40.06
CA THR A 83 25.72 -1.74 39.42
C THR A 83 25.76 -2.08 37.94
N THR A 84 24.59 -2.20 37.31
CA THR A 84 24.53 -2.25 35.86
C THR A 84 24.96 -0.87 35.40
N THR A 85 26.26 -0.69 35.23
CA THR A 85 26.86 0.51 34.65
C THR A 85 26.35 0.56 33.23
N VAL A 86 25.21 1.23 33.03
CA VAL A 86 24.82 1.73 31.72
C VAL A 86 25.90 2.75 31.39
N THR A 87 26.93 2.29 30.68
CA THR A 87 27.99 3.13 30.15
C THR A 87 27.33 4.32 29.47
N ALA A 88 27.71 5.54 29.86
CA ALA A 88 27.26 6.77 29.23
C ALA A 88 27.27 6.59 27.70
N PRO A 89 26.25 7.07 26.97
CA PRO A 89 26.11 6.76 25.55
C PRO A 89 27.40 7.15 24.85
N ALA A 90 28.11 6.16 24.30
CA ALA A 90 29.22 6.40 23.40
C ALA A 90 28.73 7.43 22.38
N ARG A 91 29.48 8.50 22.17
CA ARG A 91 29.11 9.60 21.27
C ARG A 91 28.95 9.04 19.85
N VAL A 92 27.77 8.51 19.51
CA VAL A 92 27.51 7.89 18.22
C VAL A 92 27.37 9.01 17.22
N ARG A 93 28.46 9.38 16.57
CA ARG A 93 28.41 10.16 15.33
C ARG A 93 28.05 9.19 14.22
N PRO A 94 26.81 9.20 13.69
CA PRO A 94 26.50 8.34 12.56
C PRO A 94 27.37 8.76 11.37
N ALA A 95 28.26 7.86 10.93
CA ALA A 95 29.06 8.09 9.75
C ALA A 95 28.13 8.30 8.54
N ARG A 96 28.32 9.37 7.77
CA ARG A 96 27.49 9.67 6.57
C ARG A 96 27.48 8.52 5.56
N ALA A 97 28.57 7.76 5.46
CA ALA A 97 28.63 6.54 4.65
C ALA A 97 27.63 5.46 5.13
N ALA A 98 27.57 5.20 6.43
CA ALA A 98 26.60 4.27 7.01
C ALA A 98 25.16 4.77 6.84
N ALA A 99 24.94 6.09 6.90
CA ALA A 99 23.63 6.69 6.61
C ALA A 99 23.20 6.48 5.15
N ARG A 100 24.11 6.62 4.18
CA ARG A 100 23.85 6.32 2.76
C ARG A 100 23.47 4.85 2.55
N LEU A 101 24.19 3.93 3.20
CA LEU A 101 23.89 2.50 3.11
C LEU A 101 22.52 2.18 3.71
N ARG A 102 22.18 2.73 4.88
CA ARG A 102 20.85 2.59 5.49
C ARG A 102 19.75 3.17 4.62
N HIS A 103 19.98 4.36 4.05
CA HIS A 103 19.05 4.99 3.14
C HIS A 103 18.76 4.09 1.93
N ALA A 104 19.81 3.59 1.26
CA ALA A 104 19.67 2.68 0.13
C ALA A 104 18.95 1.37 0.51
N LEU A 105 19.31 0.77 1.65
CA LEU A 105 18.67 -0.44 2.16
C LEU A 105 17.18 -0.23 2.39
N TRP A 106 16.79 0.78 3.17
CA TRP A 106 15.38 1.01 3.51
C TRP A 106 14.58 1.51 2.32
N TRP A 107 15.20 2.28 1.41
CA TRP A 107 14.59 2.65 0.15
C TRP A 107 14.29 1.41 -0.71
N LEU A 108 15.22 0.46 -0.80
CA LEU A 108 15.01 -0.80 -1.51
C LEU A 108 13.92 -1.64 -0.84
N VAL A 109 13.98 -1.85 0.47
CA VAL A 109 12.98 -2.62 1.23
C VAL A 109 11.59 -2.01 1.09
N LEU A 110 11.45 -0.69 1.19
CA LEU A 110 10.16 -0.03 0.99
C LEU A 110 9.70 -0.10 -0.45
N THR A 111 10.59 0.06 -1.44
CA THR A 111 10.26 -0.16 -2.86
C THR A 111 9.72 -1.57 -3.08
N LEU A 112 10.34 -2.58 -2.45
CA LEU A 112 9.92 -3.98 -2.50
C LEU A 112 8.67 -4.29 -1.67
N THR A 113 8.14 -3.33 -0.91
CA THR A 113 6.97 -3.52 -0.05
C THR A 113 5.87 -2.48 -0.27
N GLY A 114 5.90 -1.75 -1.39
CA GLY A 114 4.81 -0.85 -1.83
C GLY A 114 5.21 0.59 -2.13
N GLY A 115 6.46 0.95 -1.85
CA GLY A 115 7.09 2.23 -2.17
C GLY A 115 7.03 3.25 -1.04
N VAL A 116 7.91 4.26 -1.14
CA VAL A 116 7.92 5.45 -0.30
C VAL A 116 7.84 6.70 -1.16
N GLU A 117 6.91 7.61 -0.83
CA GLU A 117 6.82 8.94 -1.43
C GLU A 117 7.20 9.99 -0.38
N ARG A 118 8.15 10.85 -0.72
CA ARG A 118 8.59 11.97 0.11
C ARG A 118 8.07 13.29 -0.45
N ARG A 119 7.64 14.20 0.43
CA ARG A 119 7.43 15.62 0.12
C ARG A 119 8.12 16.51 1.15
N GLY A 120 8.59 17.68 0.71
CA GLY A 120 9.37 18.60 1.53
C GLY A 120 10.82 18.16 1.66
N ARG A 121 11.62 18.94 2.39
CA ARG A 121 13.04 18.69 2.64
C ARG A 121 13.41 19.19 4.02
N LEU A 122 14.40 18.55 4.63
CA LEU A 122 14.99 19.08 5.86
C LEU A 122 15.75 20.38 5.56
N PRO A 123 15.82 21.31 6.52
CA PRO A 123 16.68 22.49 6.40
C PRO A 123 18.16 22.07 6.31
N ARG A 124 19.02 22.97 5.85
CA ARG A 124 20.47 22.75 5.92
C ARG A 124 20.93 22.77 7.38
N GLY A 125 21.94 21.97 7.70
CA GLY A 125 22.44 21.84 9.07
C GLY A 125 21.63 20.87 9.92
N GLY A 126 21.85 20.91 11.23
CA GLY A 126 21.20 20.00 12.17
C GLY A 126 19.79 20.44 12.50
N CYS A 127 18.95 19.46 12.81
CA CYS A 127 17.56 19.70 13.19
C CYS A 127 17.01 18.56 14.04
N VAL A 128 16.05 18.87 14.91
CA VAL A 128 15.26 17.85 15.60
C VAL A 128 14.03 17.54 14.77
N VAL A 129 13.90 16.31 14.30
CA VAL A 129 12.73 15.83 13.56
C VAL A 129 11.74 15.22 14.53
N VAL A 130 10.49 15.70 14.50
CA VAL A 130 9.39 15.14 15.29
C VAL A 130 8.33 14.57 14.37
N ALA A 131 7.94 13.31 14.59
CA ALA A 131 6.99 12.61 13.72
C ALA A 131 5.93 11.85 14.53
N ASN A 132 4.80 11.56 13.88
CA ASN A 132 3.80 10.64 14.43
C ASN A 132 4.33 9.21 14.47
N HIS A 133 3.89 8.41 15.45
CA HIS A 133 4.32 7.01 15.59
C HIS A 133 3.15 6.02 15.57
N SER A 134 2.93 5.39 14.41
CA SER A 134 1.85 4.43 14.18
C SER A 134 2.35 3.00 13.93
N SER A 135 3.62 2.80 13.56
CA SER A 135 4.20 1.48 13.25
C SER A 135 5.72 1.43 13.47
N HIS A 136 6.29 0.24 13.66
CA HIS A 136 7.75 0.08 13.56
C HIS A 136 8.29 0.42 12.16
N ALA A 137 7.44 0.36 11.14
CA ALA A 137 7.81 0.79 9.79
C ALA A 137 8.01 2.32 9.66
N ASP A 138 7.66 3.13 10.67
CA ASP A 138 7.91 4.58 10.65
C ASP A 138 9.39 4.90 10.62
N THR A 139 10.20 4.17 11.39
CA THR A 139 11.66 4.33 11.39
C THR A 139 12.24 4.01 10.01
N ALA A 140 11.80 2.90 9.40
CA ALA A 140 12.19 2.54 8.04
C ALA A 140 11.76 3.62 7.03
N ALA A 141 10.54 4.15 7.17
CA ALA A 141 10.01 5.22 6.33
C ALA A 141 10.86 6.48 6.39
N LEU A 142 11.24 6.92 7.60
CA LEU A 142 12.08 8.10 7.78
C LEU A 142 13.49 7.87 7.24
N LEU A 143 14.11 6.72 7.50
CA LEU A 143 15.46 6.42 6.97
C LEU A 143 15.49 6.33 5.43
N ALA A 144 14.41 5.86 4.81
CA ALA A 144 14.27 5.84 3.36
C ALA A 144 13.91 7.21 2.74
N ALA A 145 13.24 8.10 3.49
CA ALA A 145 12.75 9.37 2.96
C ALA A 145 13.66 10.56 3.26
N LEU A 146 14.36 10.57 4.40
CA LEU A 146 15.26 11.65 4.79
C LEU A 146 16.58 11.56 4.03
N ASP A 147 17.16 12.72 3.72
CA ASP A 147 18.42 12.82 2.98
C ASP A 147 19.58 12.26 3.82
N ALA A 148 20.37 11.35 3.23
CA ALA A 148 21.49 10.71 3.91
C ALA A 148 22.60 11.69 4.36
N SER A 149 22.63 12.91 3.79
CA SER A 149 23.54 13.99 4.21
C SER A 149 23.35 14.40 5.67
N HIS A 150 22.12 14.28 6.19
CA HIS A 150 21.79 14.62 7.57
C HIS A 150 22.10 13.49 8.55
N ALA A 151 22.57 12.33 8.08
CA ALA A 151 22.94 11.17 8.90
C ALA A 151 21.97 10.94 10.09
N PRO A 152 20.67 10.69 9.83
CA PRO A 152 19.65 10.71 10.87
C PRO A 152 19.95 9.68 11.98
N ALA A 153 19.87 10.12 13.23
CA ALA A 153 19.93 9.30 14.43
C ALA A 153 18.53 9.19 15.05
N ILE A 154 18.09 7.99 15.41
CA ILE A 154 16.72 7.74 15.86
C ILE A 154 16.71 7.46 17.36
N GLY A 155 15.94 8.24 18.14
CA GLY A 155 15.75 7.95 19.55
C GLY A 155 14.93 6.67 19.71
N ALA A 156 15.51 5.67 20.36
CA ALA A 156 14.89 4.38 20.56
C ALA A 156 14.81 4.05 22.05
N ALA A 157 13.70 3.43 22.44
CA ALA A 157 13.43 3.08 23.83
C ALA A 157 14.47 2.07 24.35
N ALA A 158 15.25 2.49 25.35
CA ALA A 158 16.37 1.71 25.90
C ALA A 158 15.92 0.35 26.46
N ASP A 159 14.82 0.36 27.21
CA ASP A 159 14.16 -0.79 27.84
C ASP A 159 13.72 -1.88 26.84
N TYR A 160 13.47 -1.53 25.59
CA TYR A 160 12.98 -2.47 24.58
C TYR A 160 14.05 -2.89 23.57
N TRP A 161 14.72 -1.93 22.94
CA TRP A 161 15.66 -2.17 21.85
C TRP A 161 17.07 -2.49 22.32
N PHE A 162 17.44 -2.05 23.52
CA PHE A 162 18.78 -2.23 24.08
C PHE A 162 18.84 -3.23 25.23
N ALA A 163 17.72 -3.88 25.56
CA ALA A 163 17.66 -4.96 26.56
C ALA A 163 18.39 -6.25 26.16
N SER A 164 18.86 -6.38 24.91
CA SER A 164 19.63 -7.55 24.48
C SER A 164 20.71 -7.17 23.46
N PRO A 165 21.92 -7.77 23.53
CA PRO A 165 23.04 -7.42 22.65
C PRO A 165 22.72 -7.54 21.16
N TRP A 166 21.92 -8.53 20.75
CA TRP A 166 21.53 -8.70 19.36
C TRP A 166 20.54 -7.63 18.89
N ARG A 167 19.52 -7.30 19.70
CA ARG A 167 18.55 -6.22 19.42
C ARG A 167 19.24 -4.86 19.35
N SER A 168 20.18 -4.61 20.26
CA SER A 168 21.00 -3.40 20.29
C SER A 168 21.82 -3.25 19.01
N ARG A 169 22.49 -4.32 18.56
CA ARG A 169 23.26 -4.32 17.30
C ARG A 169 22.38 -4.08 16.08
N ILE A 170 21.20 -4.69 16.01
CA ILE A 170 20.24 -4.48 14.92
C ILE A 170 19.74 -3.03 14.92
N CYS A 171 19.32 -2.51 16.08
CA CYS A 171 18.83 -1.14 16.22
C CYS A 171 19.90 -0.11 15.82
N SER A 172 21.13 -0.28 16.32
CA SER A 172 22.23 0.63 16.03
C SER A 172 22.63 0.60 14.54
N ARG A 173 22.71 -0.60 13.93
CA ARG A 173 23.18 -0.76 12.54
C ARG A 173 22.11 -0.43 11.50
N LEU A 174 20.89 -0.92 11.69
CA LEU A 174 19.80 -0.77 10.72
C LEU A 174 18.96 0.48 10.97
N ALA A 175 18.67 0.80 12.23
CA ALA A 175 17.78 1.90 12.58
C ALA A 175 18.51 3.20 12.98
N ALA A 176 19.86 3.20 13.01
CA ALA A 176 20.64 4.32 13.57
C ALA A 176 20.16 4.71 14.98
N GLY A 177 19.73 3.70 15.76
CA GLY A 177 19.12 3.90 17.05
C GLY A 177 20.14 4.34 18.10
N PHE A 178 19.78 5.32 18.92
CA PHE A 178 20.46 5.62 20.18
C PHE A 178 19.49 5.37 21.36
N PRO A 179 20.00 4.89 22.50
CA PRO A 179 19.15 4.59 23.64
C PRO A 179 18.64 5.87 24.30
N VAL A 180 17.35 5.92 24.60
CA VAL A 180 16.73 6.94 25.45
C VAL A 180 15.97 6.23 26.57
N ARG A 181 16.36 6.51 27.83
CA ARG A 181 15.67 5.97 29.00
C ARG A 181 14.31 6.63 29.19
N ARG A 182 13.28 5.83 29.48
CA ARG A 182 11.91 6.32 29.77
C ARG A 182 11.66 6.57 31.26
N SER A 183 12.37 5.84 32.14
CA SER A 183 12.28 5.93 33.59
C SER A 183 13.58 6.49 34.17
N GLY A 184 13.65 7.83 34.33
CA GLY A 184 14.82 8.54 34.86
C GLY A 184 15.99 8.67 33.85
N GLY A 185 16.70 9.82 33.88
CA GLY A 185 17.90 10.06 33.07
C GLY A 185 17.70 10.24 31.56
N GLY A 186 16.49 10.06 31.03
CA GLY A 186 16.21 10.19 29.59
C GLY A 186 16.46 11.57 29.00
N MET A 187 16.32 12.64 29.81
CA MET A 187 16.65 13.99 29.36
C MET A 187 18.16 14.14 29.12
N ASP A 188 19.00 13.57 29.98
CA ASP A 188 20.47 13.62 29.81
C ASP A 188 20.90 12.85 28.56
N ASP A 189 20.26 11.70 28.31
CA ASP A 189 20.48 10.91 27.09
C ASP A 189 20.15 11.72 25.82
N LEU A 190 19.06 12.50 25.85
CA LEU A 190 18.67 13.39 24.76
C LEU A 190 19.66 14.57 24.62
N LEU A 191 19.99 15.26 25.71
CA LEU A 191 20.91 16.40 25.71
C LEU A 191 22.31 16.01 25.23
N GLY A 192 22.75 14.77 25.46
CA GLY A 192 23.98 14.23 24.90
C GLY A 192 24.04 14.22 23.36
N MET A 193 22.91 14.35 22.68
CA MET A 193 22.84 14.45 21.21
C MET A 193 23.01 15.88 20.67
N ALA A 194 23.19 16.88 21.53
CA ALA A 194 23.37 18.27 21.11
C ALA A 194 24.56 18.47 20.17
N ASP A 195 25.69 17.80 20.42
CA ASP A 195 26.87 17.88 19.55
C ASP A 195 26.63 17.24 18.18
N THR A 196 25.80 16.19 18.12
CA THR A 196 25.38 15.56 16.86
C THR A 196 24.55 16.54 16.03
N LEU A 197 23.63 17.28 16.67
CA LEU A 197 22.85 18.33 16.02
C LEU A 197 23.76 19.47 15.54
N ARG A 198 24.69 19.97 16.38
CA ARG A 198 25.64 21.02 16.01
C ARG A 198 26.57 20.61 14.86
N ALA A 199 26.90 19.32 14.75
CA ALA A 199 27.66 18.76 13.62
C ALA A 199 26.87 18.68 12.29
N GLY A 200 25.62 19.14 12.27
CA GLY A 200 24.79 19.18 11.07
C GLY A 200 23.94 17.93 10.85
N HIS A 201 23.81 17.04 11.85
CA HIS A 201 23.00 15.83 11.72
C HIS A 201 21.58 16.04 12.22
N ALA A 202 20.66 15.20 11.76
CA ALA A 202 19.28 15.16 12.23
C ALA A 202 19.12 14.18 13.39
N VAL A 203 18.38 14.59 14.42
CA VAL A 203 17.94 13.70 15.50
C VAL A 203 16.44 13.52 15.38
N VAL A 204 15.99 12.29 15.22
CA VAL A 204 14.59 11.94 15.02
C VAL A 204 14.01 11.40 16.31
N LEU A 205 12.88 11.96 16.73
CA LEU A 205 12.16 11.58 17.93
C LEU A 205 10.68 11.40 17.64
N PHE A 206 10.09 10.42 18.32
CA PHE A 206 8.64 10.20 18.36
C PHE A 206 8.12 10.68 19.71
N PRO A 207 7.70 11.96 19.82
CA PRO A 207 7.41 12.60 21.10
C PRO A 207 6.19 12.03 21.83
N GLU A 208 5.39 11.17 21.18
CA GLU A 208 4.31 10.40 21.81
C GLU A 208 4.82 9.35 22.81
N GLY A 209 6.11 8.97 22.71
CA GLY A 209 6.76 7.99 23.59
C GLY A 209 6.31 6.54 23.39
N THR A 210 5.12 6.30 22.84
CA THR A 210 4.58 4.99 22.46
C THR A 210 3.87 5.05 21.11
N ARG A 211 3.57 3.90 20.50
CA ARG A 211 2.79 3.85 19.25
C ARG A 211 1.32 4.17 19.55
N ALA A 212 0.78 5.17 18.89
CA ALA A 212 -0.63 5.53 18.98
C ALA A 212 -1.56 4.39 18.55
N ARG A 213 -2.79 4.39 19.09
CA ARG A 213 -3.90 3.64 18.49
C ARG A 213 -4.34 4.39 17.23
N ALA A 214 -4.82 3.65 16.22
CA ALA A 214 -5.10 4.21 14.91
C ALA A 214 -6.08 5.40 14.99
N GLY A 215 -5.68 6.56 14.47
CA GLY A 215 -6.54 7.74 14.30
C GLY A 215 -6.35 8.89 15.29
N GLU A 216 -5.54 8.74 16.35
CA GLU A 216 -5.33 9.80 17.35
C GLU A 216 -3.84 9.99 17.65
N LEU A 217 -3.37 11.25 17.63
CA LEU A 217 -2.03 11.61 18.10
C LEU A 217 -2.05 11.82 19.61
N GLY A 218 -1.12 11.17 20.32
CA GLY A 218 -0.94 11.35 21.76
C GLY A 218 -0.42 12.75 22.14
N SER A 219 -0.28 12.99 23.44
CA SER A 219 0.41 14.18 23.95
C SER A 219 1.91 14.10 23.60
N PHE A 220 2.51 15.24 23.26
CA PHE A 220 3.93 15.31 22.93
C PHE A 220 4.73 15.62 24.19
N HIS A 221 5.70 14.77 24.51
CA HIS A 221 6.65 15.01 25.58
C HIS A 221 7.61 16.14 25.18
N ARG A 222 7.96 17.01 26.15
CA ARG A 222 8.84 18.17 25.93
C ARG A 222 10.29 17.86 25.54
N GLY A 223 10.76 16.62 25.71
CA GLY A 223 12.18 16.26 25.55
C GLY A 223 12.79 16.61 24.20
N ALA A 224 12.06 16.40 23.11
CA ALA A 224 12.54 16.76 21.76
C ALA A 224 12.75 18.27 21.59
N LEU A 225 11.89 19.08 22.20
CA LEU A 225 11.93 20.54 22.08
C LEU A 225 12.98 21.14 23.01
N VAL A 226 13.14 20.59 24.22
CA VAL A 226 14.24 20.95 25.12
C VAL A 226 15.59 20.68 24.45
N LEU A 227 15.75 19.56 23.76
CA LEU A 227 16.96 19.27 22.98
C LEU A 227 17.17 20.29 21.85
N ALA A 228 16.12 20.62 21.10
CA ALA A 228 16.19 21.60 20.02
C ALA A 228 16.62 22.98 20.53
N GLU A 229 16.03 23.43 21.64
CA GLU A 229 16.36 24.68 22.33
C GLU A 229 17.81 24.69 22.82
N HIS A 230 18.24 23.63 23.49
CA HIS A 230 19.61 23.49 24.00
C HIS A 230 20.67 23.49 22.88
N ALA A 231 20.37 22.84 21.76
CA ALA A 231 21.25 22.80 20.60
C ALA A 231 21.12 24.03 19.69
N ARG A 232 20.12 24.91 19.92
CA ARG A 232 19.75 26.06 19.08
C ARG A 232 19.50 25.67 17.62
N VAL A 233 18.78 24.57 17.40
CA VAL A 233 18.44 24.04 16.07
C VAL A 233 16.92 23.95 15.88
N PRO A 234 16.41 24.10 14.65
CA PRO A 234 14.97 24.08 14.42
C PRO A 234 14.35 22.70 14.69
N VAL A 235 13.05 22.72 15.01
CA VAL A 235 12.21 21.53 15.12
C VAL A 235 11.49 21.33 13.79
N VAL A 236 11.62 20.16 13.15
CA VAL A 236 11.00 19.87 11.85
C VAL A 236 9.87 18.85 12.03
N PRO A 237 8.60 19.24 11.87
CA PRO A 237 7.48 18.34 11.97
C PRO A 237 7.36 17.46 10.72
N VAL A 238 7.05 16.17 10.90
CA VAL A 238 6.90 15.20 9.82
C VAL A 238 5.61 14.39 10.00
N GLY A 239 4.78 14.36 8.96
CA GLY A 239 3.61 13.48 8.89
C GLY A 239 3.91 12.21 8.08
N ILE A 240 3.64 11.05 8.66
CA ILE A 240 3.83 9.72 8.07
C ILE A 240 2.46 9.04 7.93
N ALA A 241 2.16 8.49 6.76
CA ALA A 241 0.94 7.73 6.52
C ALA A 241 1.20 6.43 5.75
N GLY A 242 0.42 5.38 6.03
CA GLY A 242 0.43 4.10 5.32
C GLY A 242 1.34 3.02 5.92
N THR A 243 2.13 3.37 6.94
CA THR A 243 2.99 2.44 7.69
C THR A 243 2.19 1.50 8.61
N ASP A 244 1.06 1.98 9.13
CA ASP A 244 0.04 1.23 9.86
C ASP A 244 -0.57 0.09 9.01
N ARG A 245 -0.74 0.34 7.71
CA ARG A 245 -1.19 -0.67 6.74
C ARG A 245 -0.07 -1.59 6.29
N LEU A 246 1.15 -1.05 6.18
CA LEU A 246 2.35 -1.78 5.79
C LEU A 246 2.72 -2.85 6.82
N LEU A 247 2.79 -2.44 8.10
CA LEU A 247 3.11 -3.32 9.22
C LEU A 247 2.23 -2.94 10.41
N PRO A 248 1.01 -3.52 10.49
CA PRO A 248 0.10 -3.28 11.60
C PRO A 248 0.70 -3.76 12.93
N LYS A 249 0.29 -3.14 14.04
CA LYS A 249 0.65 -3.59 15.38
C LYS A 249 0.16 -5.03 15.60
N HIS A 250 1.05 -5.96 15.93
CA HIS A 250 0.79 -7.41 16.02
C HIS A 250 0.32 -8.07 14.71
N GLY A 251 0.48 -7.40 13.57
CA GLY A 251 0.13 -7.91 12.25
C GLY A 251 1.33 -8.45 11.47
N ARG A 252 1.05 -8.92 10.25
CA ARG A 252 2.07 -9.31 9.27
C ARG A 252 2.31 -8.17 8.28
N LEU A 253 3.51 -8.14 7.70
CA LEU A 253 3.86 -7.24 6.60
C LEU A 253 2.87 -7.42 5.44
N ARG A 254 2.28 -6.31 4.99
CA ARG A 254 1.37 -6.26 3.85
C ARG A 254 1.83 -5.14 2.94
N PRO A 255 2.05 -5.36 1.64
CA PRO A 255 2.55 -4.28 0.82
C PRO A 255 1.61 -3.06 0.88
N SER A 256 2.16 -1.86 1.02
CA SER A 256 1.40 -0.61 1.11
C SER A 256 2.33 0.55 0.79
N LEU A 257 1.80 1.56 0.09
CA LEU A 257 2.54 2.79 -0.12
C LEU A 257 2.68 3.54 1.21
N VAL A 258 3.91 3.93 1.51
CA VAL A 258 4.23 4.83 2.61
C VAL A 258 4.42 6.25 2.08
N ARG A 259 3.88 7.24 2.79
CA ARG A 259 4.04 8.66 2.45
C ARG A 259 4.63 9.41 3.63
N VAL A 260 5.67 10.18 3.36
CA VAL A 260 6.37 11.02 4.34
C VAL A 260 6.31 12.46 3.86
N ARG A 261 5.71 13.34 4.67
CA ARG A 261 5.61 14.76 4.40
C ARG A 261 6.36 15.55 5.46
N ILE A 262 7.45 16.17 5.04
CA ILE A 262 8.28 17.05 5.85
C ILE A 262 7.67 18.44 5.78
N GLY A 263 7.37 19.02 6.95
CA GLY A 263 6.81 20.37 7.07
C GLY A 263 7.87 21.45 7.17
N GLU A 264 7.39 22.68 7.29
CA GLU A 264 8.25 23.84 7.53
C GLU A 264 8.91 23.76 8.91
N PRO A 265 10.20 24.14 9.04
CA PRO A 265 10.89 24.17 10.32
C PRO A 265 10.22 25.16 11.29
N LEU A 266 9.95 24.70 12.50
CA LEU A 266 9.56 25.52 13.63
C LEU A 266 10.81 26.05 14.34
N PRO A 267 10.74 27.23 14.97
CA PRO A 267 11.84 27.76 15.77
C PRO A 267 12.20 26.81 16.92
N TYR A 268 13.43 26.88 17.41
CA TYR A 268 13.90 26.05 18.53
C TYR A 268 13.15 26.35 19.84
N THR A 269 12.42 27.47 19.93
CA THR A 269 11.56 27.87 21.05
C THR A 269 10.12 27.35 20.93
N ALA A 270 9.82 26.53 19.92
CA ALA A 270 8.47 26.01 19.71
C ALA A 270 7.99 25.14 20.88
N THR A 271 6.71 25.29 21.21
CA THR A 271 6.07 24.53 22.28
C THR A 271 5.67 23.12 21.83
N PRO A 272 5.47 22.17 22.78
CA PRO A 272 4.99 20.82 22.45
C PRO A 272 3.67 20.81 21.69
N GLU A 273 2.77 21.73 22.01
CA GLU A 273 1.47 21.82 21.34
C GLU A 273 1.58 22.35 19.91
N GLU A 274 2.45 23.33 19.64
CA GLU A 274 2.72 23.80 18.27
C GLU A 274 3.31 22.68 17.41
N ALA A 275 4.30 21.96 17.93
CA ALA A 275 4.90 20.82 17.24
C ALA A 275 3.87 19.70 16.97
N ARG A 276 3.04 19.37 17.96
CA ARG A 276 1.95 18.40 17.84
C ARG A 276 0.94 18.80 16.77
N LYS A 277 0.45 20.04 16.81
CA LYS A 277 -0.51 20.58 15.83
C LYS A 277 0.07 20.57 14.42
N ALA A 278 1.36 20.91 14.27
CA ALA A 278 2.03 20.85 12.98
C ALA A 278 2.14 19.42 12.43
N VAL A 279 2.54 18.45 13.27
CA VAL A 279 2.58 17.02 12.89
C VAL A 279 1.19 16.51 12.54
N ALA A 280 0.16 16.83 13.33
CA ALA A 280 -1.23 16.47 13.07
C ALA A 280 -1.70 16.98 11.71
N ALA A 281 -1.54 18.28 11.46
CA ALA A 281 -1.92 18.89 10.19
C ALA A 281 -1.16 18.29 8.99
N LEU A 282 0.09 17.86 9.16
CA LEU A 282 0.84 17.18 8.10
C LEU A 282 0.37 15.75 7.90
N HIS A 283 0.08 15.02 8.98
CA HIS A 283 -0.47 13.66 8.92
C HIS A 283 -1.82 13.67 8.22
N ASP A 284 -2.76 14.53 8.63
CA ASP A 284 -4.10 14.65 8.06
C ASP A 284 -4.05 15.02 6.58
N ARG A 285 -3.23 16.03 6.22
CA ARG A 285 -3.00 16.39 4.81
C ARG A 285 -2.42 15.22 4.02
N THR A 286 -1.54 14.45 4.62
CA THR A 286 -0.95 13.27 3.97
C THR A 286 -1.99 12.20 3.79
N VAL A 287 -2.83 11.89 4.78
CA VAL A 287 -3.91 10.89 4.68
C VAL A 287 -4.96 11.31 3.65
N ALA A 288 -5.45 12.54 3.74
CA ALA A 288 -6.54 13.07 2.90
C ALA A 288 -6.14 13.26 1.44
N GLU A 289 -4.86 13.53 1.16
CA GLU A 289 -4.42 13.72 -0.21
C GLU A 289 -4.59 12.44 -1.04
N PRO A 290 -5.37 12.46 -2.13
CA PRO A 290 -5.54 11.28 -2.96
C PRO A 290 -4.24 10.95 -3.70
N LEU A 291 -3.99 9.66 -3.89
CA LEU A 291 -2.87 9.20 -4.70
C LEU A 291 -3.06 9.68 -6.16
N ARG A 292 -2.04 10.35 -6.70
CA ARG A 292 -2.00 10.75 -8.10
C ARG A 292 -1.90 9.48 -8.95
N ASP A 293 -3.02 9.11 -9.54
CA ASP A 293 -3.22 7.88 -10.27
C ASP A 293 -4.00 8.20 -11.54
N SER A 294 -3.63 7.56 -12.65
CA SER A 294 -4.31 7.79 -13.92
C SER A 294 -5.77 7.31 -13.83
N ARG A 295 -6.67 7.99 -14.54
CA ARG A 295 -8.08 7.57 -14.62
C ARG A 295 -8.18 6.15 -15.19
N ALA A 296 -7.40 5.86 -16.24
CA ALA A 296 -7.34 4.54 -16.86
C ALA A 296 -6.96 3.43 -15.85
N ARG A 297 -5.88 3.61 -15.09
CA ARG A 297 -5.47 2.61 -14.08
C ARG A 297 -6.53 2.43 -13.00
N LYS A 298 -7.17 3.50 -12.52
CA LYS A 298 -8.22 3.42 -11.49
C LYS A 298 -9.41 2.58 -11.94
N VAL A 299 -9.92 2.85 -13.15
CA VAL A 299 -11.03 2.10 -13.73
C VAL A 299 -10.65 0.64 -13.90
N LEU A 300 -9.51 0.38 -14.54
CA LEU A 300 -9.04 -0.97 -14.79
C LEU A 300 -8.77 -1.72 -13.48
N ALA A 301 -8.07 -1.11 -12.53
CA ALA A 301 -7.78 -1.73 -11.24
C ALA A 301 -9.04 -2.09 -10.47
N ARG A 302 -10.12 -1.30 -10.58
CA ARG A 302 -11.42 -1.62 -9.96
C ARG A 302 -12.02 -2.88 -10.57
N VAL A 303 -12.03 -2.99 -11.90
CA VAL A 303 -12.54 -4.16 -12.64
C VAL A 303 -11.69 -5.40 -12.36
N ILE A 304 -10.37 -5.29 -12.53
CA ILE A 304 -9.42 -6.39 -12.34
C ILE A 304 -9.35 -6.86 -10.88
N SER A 305 -9.63 -5.97 -9.92
CA SER A 305 -9.71 -6.33 -8.49
C SER A 305 -11.05 -6.98 -8.10
N ALA A 306 -12.06 -7.00 -8.96
CA ALA A 306 -13.30 -7.75 -8.71
C ALA A 306 -13.15 -9.23 -9.11
N ARG A 307 -14.14 -10.07 -8.81
CA ARG A 307 -14.21 -11.44 -9.38
C ARG A 307 -14.28 -11.40 -10.90
N LEU A 308 -14.89 -10.35 -11.46
CA LEU A 308 -14.98 -10.09 -12.89
C LEU A 308 -13.60 -10.07 -13.57
N GLY A 309 -12.55 -9.60 -12.89
CA GLY A 309 -11.19 -9.61 -13.45
C GLY A 309 -10.67 -11.01 -13.81
N LEU A 310 -11.04 -12.03 -13.02
CA LEU A 310 -10.66 -13.42 -13.30
C LEU A 310 -11.50 -13.98 -14.47
N LEU A 311 -12.81 -13.68 -14.50
CA LEU A 311 -13.68 -14.07 -15.62
C LEU A 311 -13.20 -13.46 -16.94
N LEU A 312 -12.80 -12.18 -16.93
CA LEU A 312 -12.24 -11.52 -18.11
C LEU A 312 -10.93 -12.16 -18.55
N ALA A 313 -10.03 -12.51 -17.62
CA ALA A 313 -8.78 -13.20 -17.95
C ALA A 313 -9.04 -14.55 -18.62
N PHE A 314 -9.97 -15.34 -18.07
CA PHE A 314 -10.37 -16.64 -18.62
C PHE A 314 -11.01 -16.47 -20.00
N ALA A 315 -12.02 -15.60 -20.11
CA ALA A 315 -12.79 -15.40 -21.34
C ALA A 315 -11.93 -14.84 -22.47
N TRP A 316 -11.04 -13.89 -22.17
CA TRP A 316 -10.10 -13.34 -23.16
C TRP A 316 -9.18 -14.43 -23.72
N ALA A 317 -8.56 -15.22 -22.84
CA ALA A 317 -7.63 -16.26 -23.25
C ALA A 317 -8.32 -17.42 -23.99
N CYS A 318 -9.54 -17.78 -23.56
CA CYS A 318 -10.37 -18.76 -24.25
C CYS A 318 -10.78 -18.28 -25.66
N ALA A 319 -11.24 -17.04 -25.77
CA ALA A 319 -11.60 -16.44 -27.05
C ALA A 319 -10.40 -16.36 -28.01
N GLU A 320 -9.22 -16.02 -27.49
CA GLU A 320 -7.98 -16.02 -28.30
C GLU A 320 -7.66 -17.39 -28.86
N ALA A 321 -7.69 -18.42 -28.01
CA ALA A 321 -7.40 -19.78 -28.44
C ALA A 321 -8.41 -20.33 -29.46
N LEU A 322 -9.63 -19.79 -29.51
CA LEU A 322 -10.67 -20.19 -30.47
C LEU A 322 -10.59 -19.44 -31.80
N SER A 323 -10.54 -18.11 -31.75
CA SER A 323 -10.79 -17.27 -32.92
C SER A 323 -10.17 -15.88 -32.82
N TRP A 324 -10.19 -15.26 -31.65
CA TRP A 324 -9.80 -13.85 -31.47
C TRP A 324 -8.29 -13.59 -31.65
N PRO A 325 -7.83 -12.55 -32.36
CA PRO A 325 -6.42 -12.40 -32.73
C PRO A 325 -5.49 -11.93 -31.60
N LEU A 326 -6.02 -11.42 -30.49
CA LEU A 326 -5.21 -10.79 -29.44
C LEU A 326 -4.79 -11.76 -28.34
N MET A 327 -3.48 -11.89 -28.15
CA MET A 327 -2.83 -12.77 -27.19
C MET A 327 -3.27 -12.56 -25.72
N PRO A 328 -3.34 -13.63 -24.90
CA PRO A 328 -3.56 -13.53 -23.45
C PRO A 328 -2.51 -12.66 -22.75
N GLU A 329 -1.28 -12.69 -23.24
CA GLU A 329 -0.14 -11.92 -22.74
C GLU A 329 -0.39 -10.41 -22.82
N LEU A 330 -1.11 -9.92 -23.82
CA LEU A 330 -1.48 -8.51 -23.92
C LEU A 330 -2.44 -8.11 -22.79
N PHE A 331 -3.45 -8.95 -22.52
CA PHE A 331 -4.34 -8.74 -21.38
C PHE A 331 -3.56 -8.74 -20.07
N LEU A 332 -2.62 -9.68 -19.89
CA LEU A 332 -1.77 -9.74 -18.69
C LEU A 332 -0.85 -8.52 -18.58
N ALA A 333 -0.26 -8.04 -19.68
CA ALA A 333 0.56 -6.83 -19.70
C ALA A 333 -0.22 -5.59 -19.24
N VAL A 334 -1.50 -5.52 -19.58
CA VAL A 334 -2.41 -4.47 -19.12
C VAL A 334 -2.78 -4.69 -17.64
N ALA A 335 -3.36 -5.84 -17.31
CA ALA A 335 -3.97 -6.13 -16.01
C ALA A 335 -2.95 -6.30 -14.87
N CYS A 336 -1.86 -7.03 -15.11
CA CYS A 336 -0.84 -7.30 -14.09
C CYS A 336 -0.06 -6.02 -13.72
N VAL A 337 0.16 -5.11 -14.66
CA VAL A 337 0.78 -3.80 -14.33
C VAL A 337 -0.18 -2.93 -13.52
N ALA A 338 -1.48 -2.96 -13.82
CA ALA A 338 -2.49 -2.23 -13.06
C ALA A 338 -2.68 -2.79 -11.64
N VAL A 339 -2.68 -4.11 -11.49
CA VAL A 339 -2.90 -4.80 -10.21
C VAL A 339 -1.86 -5.93 -9.99
N PRO A 340 -0.60 -5.58 -9.66
CA PRO A 340 0.50 -6.54 -9.52
C PRO A 340 0.23 -7.74 -8.61
N ARG A 341 -0.48 -7.52 -7.51
CA ARG A 341 -0.79 -8.57 -6.53
C ARG A 341 -1.68 -9.69 -7.08
N ARG A 342 -2.32 -9.46 -8.22
CA ARG A 342 -3.17 -10.46 -8.90
C ARG A 342 -2.46 -11.18 -10.02
N ALA A 343 -1.20 -10.84 -10.32
CA ALA A 343 -0.47 -11.40 -11.45
C ALA A 343 -0.52 -12.92 -11.52
N LEU A 344 -0.18 -13.62 -10.43
CA LEU A 344 -0.23 -15.08 -10.38
C LEU A 344 -1.64 -15.62 -10.67
N LYS A 345 -2.66 -15.10 -9.98
CA LYS A 345 -4.04 -15.57 -10.14
C LYS A 345 -4.55 -15.32 -11.56
N LEU A 346 -4.31 -14.13 -12.11
CA LEU A 346 -4.70 -13.78 -13.49
C LEU A 346 -3.99 -14.66 -14.51
N SER A 347 -2.69 -14.96 -14.30
CA SER A 347 -1.91 -15.77 -15.22
C SER A 347 -2.36 -17.24 -15.23
N VAL A 348 -2.62 -17.80 -14.04
CA VAL A 348 -3.19 -19.16 -13.92
C VAL A 348 -4.58 -19.24 -14.54
N THR A 349 -5.43 -18.23 -14.31
CA THR A 349 -6.77 -18.17 -14.91
C THR A 349 -6.72 -17.99 -16.43
N ALA A 350 -5.81 -17.16 -16.94
CA ALA A 350 -5.59 -17.00 -18.37
C ALA A 350 -5.07 -18.30 -19.01
N LEU A 351 -4.16 -19.01 -18.35
CA LEU A 351 -3.70 -20.33 -18.79
C LEU A 351 -4.87 -21.32 -18.88
N ALA A 352 -5.70 -21.40 -17.84
CA ALA A 352 -6.88 -22.26 -17.86
C ALA A 352 -7.84 -21.91 -19.01
N GLY A 353 -8.06 -20.61 -19.27
CA GLY A 353 -8.85 -20.15 -20.41
C GLY A 353 -8.25 -20.54 -21.75
N SER A 354 -6.93 -20.32 -21.93
CA SER A 354 -6.22 -20.68 -23.16
C SER A 354 -6.26 -22.18 -23.45
N LEU A 355 -6.13 -23.04 -22.43
CA LEU A 355 -6.21 -24.49 -22.58
C LEU A 355 -7.64 -24.94 -22.90
N ALA A 356 -8.65 -24.39 -22.22
CA ALA A 356 -10.04 -24.69 -22.50
C ALA A 356 -10.45 -24.29 -23.93
N GLY A 357 -10.05 -23.09 -24.37
CA GLY A 357 -10.32 -22.63 -25.73
C GLY A 357 -9.56 -23.44 -26.79
N GLY A 358 -8.31 -23.80 -26.52
CA GLY A 358 -7.51 -24.65 -27.42
C GLY A 358 -8.08 -26.07 -27.54
N LEU A 359 -8.54 -26.65 -26.43
CA LEU A 359 -9.23 -27.94 -26.42
C LEU A 359 -10.52 -27.90 -27.25
N LEU A 360 -11.34 -26.87 -27.04
CA LEU A 360 -12.57 -26.69 -27.80
C LEU A 360 -12.28 -26.46 -29.29
N ALA A 361 -11.24 -25.69 -29.63
CA ALA A 361 -10.81 -25.51 -31.02
C ALA A 361 -10.39 -26.84 -31.68
N LEU A 362 -9.66 -27.69 -30.96
CA LEU A 362 -9.26 -29.02 -31.42
C LEU A 362 -10.48 -29.92 -31.65
N GLN A 363 -11.39 -30.00 -30.67
CA GLN A 363 -12.60 -30.82 -30.75
C GLN A 363 -13.55 -30.39 -31.87
N LEU A 364 -13.70 -29.07 -32.07
CA LEU A 364 -14.48 -28.55 -33.19
C LEU A 364 -13.84 -28.94 -34.53
N ALA A 365 -12.52 -28.83 -34.64
CA ALA A 365 -11.80 -29.18 -35.86
C ALA A 365 -11.84 -30.68 -36.17
N SER A 366 -11.73 -31.55 -35.16
CA SER A 366 -11.90 -33.00 -35.34
C SER A 366 -13.32 -33.37 -35.74
N ALA A 367 -14.32 -32.60 -35.32
CA ALA A 367 -15.71 -32.72 -35.77
C ALA A 367 -15.98 -32.04 -37.13
N GLY A 368 -14.96 -31.55 -37.84
CA GLY A 368 -15.11 -30.87 -39.14
C GLY A 368 -15.63 -29.43 -39.07
N VAL A 369 -15.83 -28.87 -37.88
CA VAL A 369 -16.29 -27.49 -37.67
C VAL A 369 -15.10 -26.55 -37.62
N SER A 370 -15.07 -25.55 -38.52
CA SER A 370 -14.02 -24.53 -38.55
C SER A 370 -14.53 -23.17 -38.10
N LEU A 371 -13.97 -22.66 -36.99
CA LEU A 371 -14.20 -21.28 -36.57
C LEU A 371 -13.32 -20.31 -37.37
N PRO A 372 -13.72 -19.03 -37.52
CA PRO A 372 -12.88 -18.00 -38.13
C PRO A 372 -11.52 -17.87 -37.41
N ALA A 373 -10.44 -17.67 -38.17
CA ALA A 373 -9.09 -17.41 -37.66
C ALA A 373 -8.53 -16.11 -38.27
N PRO A 374 -9.08 -14.93 -37.90
CA PRO A 374 -8.57 -13.65 -38.38
C PRO A 374 -7.07 -13.51 -38.12
N LEU A 375 -6.38 -12.81 -39.03
CA LEU A 375 -4.93 -12.59 -39.01
C LEU A 375 -4.09 -13.88 -39.04
N THR A 376 -4.56 -14.89 -39.78
CA THR A 376 -3.78 -16.11 -40.07
C THR A 376 -3.73 -16.36 -41.57
N THR A 377 -2.58 -16.83 -42.09
CA THR A 377 -2.36 -17.07 -43.52
C THR A 377 -2.35 -18.56 -43.85
N ASP A 378 -2.49 -18.92 -45.13
CA ASP A 378 -2.36 -20.31 -45.59
C ASP A 378 -0.95 -20.86 -45.34
N ARG A 379 0.06 -20.00 -45.43
CA ARG A 379 1.46 -20.36 -45.12
C ARG A 379 1.62 -20.79 -43.67
N MET A 380 1.00 -20.08 -42.71
CA MET A 380 1.00 -20.50 -41.30
C MET A 380 0.36 -21.88 -41.12
N ARG A 381 -0.74 -22.17 -41.83
CA ARG A 381 -1.41 -23.49 -41.77
C ARG A 381 -0.55 -24.60 -42.38
N ALA A 382 0.11 -24.32 -43.51
CA ALA A 382 1.01 -25.26 -44.16
C ALA A 382 2.20 -25.61 -43.26
N GLU A 383 2.81 -24.60 -42.63
CA GLU A 383 3.92 -24.79 -41.69
C GLU A 383 3.51 -25.65 -40.51
N VAL A 384 2.39 -25.32 -39.85
CA VAL A 384 1.90 -26.08 -38.70
C VAL A 384 1.59 -27.54 -39.07
N ARG A 385 1.01 -27.79 -40.26
CA ARG A 385 0.79 -29.17 -40.73
C ARG A 385 2.10 -29.93 -40.91
N HIS A 386 3.13 -29.25 -41.43
CA HIS A 386 4.46 -29.84 -41.56
C HIS A 386 5.06 -30.15 -40.17
N GLU A 387 5.08 -29.19 -39.24
CA GLU A 387 5.58 -29.40 -37.88
C GLU A 387 4.84 -30.53 -37.15
N LEU A 388 3.50 -30.57 -37.25
CA LEU A 388 2.67 -31.64 -36.65
C LEU A 388 2.97 -33.02 -37.27
N SER A 389 3.28 -33.09 -38.57
CA SER A 389 3.62 -34.36 -39.22
C SER A 389 4.95 -34.95 -38.74
N VAL A 390 5.88 -34.10 -38.29
CA VAL A 390 7.21 -34.50 -37.80
C VAL A 390 7.20 -34.75 -36.29
N GLU A 391 6.52 -33.90 -35.53
CA GLU A 391 6.65 -33.85 -34.06
C GLU A 391 5.36 -34.18 -33.28
N GLY A 392 4.26 -34.41 -33.99
CA GLY A 392 2.94 -34.59 -33.39
C GLY A 392 2.54 -33.39 -32.52
N ALA A 393 1.87 -33.63 -31.40
CA ALA A 393 1.41 -32.55 -30.52
C ALA A 393 2.53 -31.65 -29.97
N SER A 394 3.77 -32.14 -29.94
CA SER A 394 4.92 -31.38 -29.42
C SER A 394 5.23 -30.15 -30.28
N ALA A 395 4.78 -30.12 -31.54
CA ALA A 395 4.94 -28.98 -32.46
C ALA A 395 4.46 -27.65 -31.86
N VAL A 396 3.49 -27.68 -30.93
CA VAL A 396 3.00 -26.48 -30.24
C VAL A 396 4.09 -25.69 -29.51
N ARG A 397 5.24 -26.31 -29.23
CA ARG A 397 6.42 -25.64 -28.62
C ARG A 397 7.07 -24.59 -29.53
N HIS A 398 6.85 -24.65 -30.84
CA HIS A 398 7.39 -23.68 -31.82
C HIS A 398 6.61 -22.36 -31.83
N GLN A 399 5.35 -22.40 -31.39
CA GLN A 399 4.42 -21.27 -31.32
C GLN A 399 5.03 -19.96 -30.75
N PRO A 400 5.84 -19.97 -29.67
CA PRO A 400 6.42 -18.74 -29.13
C PRO A 400 7.43 -18.05 -30.05
N TRP A 401 8.07 -18.80 -30.94
CA TRP A 401 9.22 -18.35 -31.73
C TRP A 401 8.83 -17.97 -33.16
N ASN A 402 7.88 -18.69 -33.75
CA ASN A 402 7.44 -18.47 -35.12
C ASN A 402 6.27 -17.46 -35.24
N GLY A 403 5.61 -17.13 -34.12
CA GLY A 403 4.51 -16.17 -34.09
C GLY A 403 3.17 -16.72 -34.59
N ILE A 404 3.08 -18.01 -34.89
CA ILE A 404 1.83 -18.64 -35.35
C ILE A 404 0.86 -18.79 -34.16
N PRO A 405 -0.41 -18.36 -34.27
CA PRO A 405 -1.36 -18.45 -33.15
C PRO A 405 -1.72 -19.90 -32.76
N LEU A 406 -1.95 -20.17 -31.46
CA LEU A 406 -2.31 -21.51 -30.97
C LEU A 406 -3.54 -22.08 -31.65
N LYS A 407 -4.52 -21.23 -32.01
CA LYS A 407 -5.74 -21.67 -32.70
C LYS A 407 -5.43 -22.39 -34.02
N VAL A 408 -4.32 -22.04 -34.69
CA VAL A 408 -3.87 -22.70 -35.92
C VAL A 408 -3.40 -24.10 -35.57
N TYR A 409 -2.49 -24.23 -34.60
CA TYR A 409 -2.05 -25.53 -34.10
C TYR A 409 -3.19 -26.42 -33.61
N ALA A 410 -4.10 -25.89 -32.79
CA ALA A 410 -5.23 -26.66 -32.27
C ALA A 410 -6.14 -27.18 -33.40
N LYS A 411 -6.39 -26.34 -34.42
CA LYS A 411 -7.22 -26.73 -35.57
C LYS A 411 -6.54 -27.78 -36.44
N GLU A 412 -5.28 -27.58 -36.79
CA GLU A 412 -4.54 -28.56 -37.60
C GLU A 412 -4.30 -29.87 -36.83
N ALA A 413 -4.06 -29.81 -35.51
CA ALA A 413 -3.96 -30.99 -34.65
C ALA A 413 -5.29 -31.76 -34.58
N GLY A 414 -6.42 -31.08 -34.50
CA GLY A 414 -7.74 -31.71 -34.56
C GLY A 414 -8.03 -32.38 -35.90
N ARG A 415 -7.58 -31.79 -37.01
CA ARG A 415 -7.68 -32.40 -38.34
C ARG A 415 -6.75 -33.59 -38.54
N ALA A 416 -5.60 -33.59 -37.86
CA ALA A 416 -4.64 -34.69 -37.85
C ALA A 416 -4.96 -35.75 -36.77
N ASP A 417 -6.12 -35.65 -36.12
CA ASP A 417 -6.62 -36.57 -35.09
C ASP A 417 -5.65 -36.82 -33.93
N VAL A 418 -4.92 -35.76 -33.55
CA VAL A 418 -3.95 -35.80 -32.45
C VAL A 418 -4.66 -36.09 -31.12
N PRO A 419 -4.20 -37.06 -30.31
CA PRO A 419 -4.83 -37.38 -29.03
C PRO A 419 -4.93 -36.17 -28.10
N VAL A 420 -6.13 -35.94 -27.58
CA VAL A 420 -6.48 -34.81 -26.70
C VAL A 420 -5.56 -34.70 -25.50
N THR A 421 -5.25 -35.82 -24.86
CA THR A 421 -4.42 -35.85 -23.64
C THR A 421 -3.00 -35.37 -23.94
N HIS A 422 -2.43 -35.82 -25.06
CA HIS A 422 -1.09 -35.43 -25.51
C HIS A 422 -1.06 -33.96 -25.94
N TRP A 423 -2.08 -33.50 -26.67
CA TRP A 423 -2.24 -32.09 -27.02
C TRP A 423 -2.33 -31.19 -25.80
N LEU A 424 -3.14 -31.56 -24.81
CA LEU A 424 -3.30 -30.80 -23.57
C LEU A 424 -2.00 -30.75 -22.76
N SER A 425 -1.25 -31.84 -22.64
CA SER A 425 0.01 -31.85 -21.89
C SER A 425 1.06 -30.95 -22.54
N GLU A 426 1.25 -31.05 -23.85
CA GLU A 426 2.23 -30.25 -24.58
C GLU A 426 1.84 -28.77 -24.62
N SER A 427 0.54 -28.48 -24.86
CA SER A 427 0.01 -27.13 -24.79
C SER A 427 0.16 -26.53 -23.40
N ALA A 428 -0.13 -27.28 -22.33
CA ALA A 428 0.02 -26.82 -20.96
C ALA A 428 1.47 -26.48 -20.61
N ARG A 429 2.45 -27.25 -21.08
CA ARG A 429 3.88 -26.95 -20.90
C ARG A 429 4.27 -25.68 -21.66
N ALA A 430 4.01 -25.62 -22.96
CA ALA A 430 4.41 -24.51 -23.82
C ALA A 430 3.72 -23.19 -23.43
N ARG A 431 2.38 -23.19 -23.30
CA ARG A 431 1.61 -22.02 -22.88
C ARG A 431 1.82 -21.68 -21.41
N GLY A 432 1.95 -22.68 -20.54
CA GLY A 432 2.09 -22.48 -19.11
C GLY A 432 3.36 -21.72 -18.77
N ALA A 433 4.50 -22.16 -19.31
CA ALA A 433 5.78 -21.49 -19.11
C ALA A 433 5.72 -20.02 -19.55
N ARG A 434 5.20 -19.75 -20.76
CA ARG A 434 5.09 -18.40 -21.32
C ARG A 434 4.11 -17.52 -20.53
N THR A 435 2.88 -17.96 -20.33
CA THR A 435 1.80 -17.17 -19.71
C THR A 435 2.16 -16.80 -18.28
N LEU A 436 2.71 -17.75 -17.51
CA LEU A 436 3.15 -17.49 -16.14
C LEU A 436 4.36 -16.55 -16.10
N THR A 437 5.37 -16.79 -16.93
CA THR A 437 6.57 -15.94 -16.98
C THR A 437 6.22 -14.50 -17.33
N VAL A 438 5.44 -14.30 -18.41
CA VAL A 438 5.02 -12.96 -18.86
C VAL A 438 4.15 -12.28 -17.81
N GLY A 439 3.15 -12.99 -17.28
CA GLY A 439 2.24 -12.41 -16.29
C GLY A 439 2.94 -12.03 -14.98
N LEU A 440 3.88 -12.85 -14.49
CA LEU A 440 4.70 -12.55 -13.32
C LEU A 440 5.70 -11.43 -13.59
N ALA A 441 6.34 -11.40 -14.76
CA ALA A 441 7.25 -10.33 -15.17
C ALA A 441 6.53 -8.96 -15.20
N PHE A 442 5.35 -8.89 -15.82
CA PHE A 442 4.54 -7.67 -15.82
C PHE A 442 3.99 -7.33 -14.42
N GLY A 443 3.70 -8.34 -13.59
CA GLY A 443 3.39 -8.13 -12.17
C GLY A 443 4.55 -7.46 -11.43
N ALA A 444 5.76 -8.00 -11.56
CA ALA A 444 6.97 -7.44 -10.96
C ALA A 444 7.28 -6.03 -11.49
N PHE A 445 7.18 -5.83 -12.80
CA PHE A 445 7.33 -4.52 -13.44
C PHE A 445 6.33 -3.51 -12.88
N GLY A 446 5.03 -3.84 -12.87
CA GLY A 446 3.98 -2.98 -12.33
C GLY A 446 4.17 -2.65 -10.85
N PHE A 447 4.71 -3.58 -10.09
CA PHE A 447 5.08 -3.37 -8.70
C PHE A 447 6.23 -2.37 -8.56
N LEU A 448 7.31 -2.54 -9.34
CA LEU A 448 8.49 -1.67 -9.34
C LEU A 448 8.15 -0.24 -9.81
N VAL A 449 7.31 -0.11 -10.83
CA VAL A 449 6.91 1.19 -11.40
C VAL A 449 5.66 1.78 -10.75
N HIS A 450 5.24 1.28 -9.58
CA HIS A 450 4.07 1.78 -8.84
C HIS A 450 4.06 3.30 -8.66
N ARG A 451 5.22 3.92 -8.44
CA ARG A 451 5.42 5.38 -8.33
C ARG A 451 5.05 6.15 -9.62
N LEU A 452 5.09 5.47 -10.76
CA LEU A 452 4.75 5.98 -12.09
C LEU A 452 3.30 5.67 -12.50
N ARG A 453 2.44 5.20 -11.59
CA ARG A 453 1.00 4.94 -11.85
C ARG A 453 0.23 6.10 -12.52
N ARG A 454 0.69 7.33 -12.33
CA ARG A 454 0.15 8.52 -13.01
C ARG A 454 0.36 8.48 -14.53
N LEU A 455 1.44 7.84 -14.98
CA LEU A 455 1.82 7.67 -16.39
C LEU A 455 1.26 6.37 -16.99
N TYR A 456 0.38 5.65 -16.28
CA TYR A 456 -0.15 4.38 -16.76
C TYR A 456 -0.92 4.52 -18.09
N GLY A 457 -1.53 5.69 -18.37
CA GLY A 457 -2.13 5.97 -19.69
C GLY A 457 -1.09 6.02 -20.82
N LEU A 458 0.08 6.63 -20.57
CA LEU A 458 1.20 6.63 -21.53
C LEU A 458 1.74 5.21 -21.73
N TYR A 459 1.88 4.44 -20.64
CA TYR A 459 2.25 3.03 -20.71
C TYR A 459 1.29 2.23 -21.61
N LEU A 460 -0.02 2.41 -21.47
CA LEU A 460 -0.99 1.75 -22.33
C LEU A 460 -0.84 2.15 -23.80
N GLY A 461 -0.65 3.46 -24.08
CA GLY A 461 -0.42 3.93 -25.45
C GLY A 461 0.81 3.29 -26.09
N LEU A 462 1.93 3.27 -25.37
CA LEU A 462 3.18 2.64 -25.83
C LEU A 462 3.03 1.13 -26.00
N LEU A 463 2.39 0.45 -25.05
CA LEU A 463 2.13 -0.99 -25.12
C LEU A 463 1.27 -1.36 -26.33
N CYS A 464 0.15 -0.66 -26.53
CA CYS A 464 -0.75 -0.93 -27.65
C CYS A 464 -0.11 -0.59 -29.00
N GLY A 465 0.62 0.54 -29.09
CA GLY A 465 1.34 0.92 -30.31
C GLY A 465 2.44 -0.08 -30.67
N GLY A 466 3.27 -0.46 -29.70
CA GLY A 466 4.32 -1.47 -29.90
C GLY A 466 3.74 -2.85 -30.25
N PHE A 467 2.66 -3.26 -29.60
CA PHE A 467 1.97 -4.52 -29.92
C PHE A 467 1.39 -4.51 -31.33
N ALA A 468 0.71 -3.43 -31.74
CA ALA A 468 0.15 -3.31 -33.08
C ALA A 468 1.24 -3.37 -34.16
N ALA A 469 2.35 -2.63 -33.97
CA ALA A 469 3.49 -2.67 -34.89
C ALA A 469 4.11 -4.08 -34.97
N GLY A 470 4.33 -4.74 -33.83
CA GLY A 470 4.87 -6.10 -33.79
C GLY A 470 3.94 -7.11 -34.47
N LEU A 471 2.64 -7.04 -34.23
CA LEU A 471 1.65 -7.91 -34.87
C LEU A 471 1.62 -7.69 -36.38
N SER A 472 1.66 -6.45 -36.86
CA SER A 472 1.72 -6.13 -38.29
C SER A 472 2.96 -6.71 -38.96
N LEU A 473 4.14 -6.63 -38.31
CA LEU A 473 5.37 -7.20 -38.83
C LEU A 473 5.32 -8.74 -38.91
N ILE A 474 4.76 -9.39 -37.89
CA ILE A 474 4.59 -10.86 -37.89
C ILE A 474 3.66 -11.27 -39.04
N VAL A 475 2.49 -10.63 -39.16
CA VAL A 475 1.54 -10.96 -40.23
C VAL A 475 2.15 -10.71 -41.60
N ALA A 476 2.88 -9.60 -41.79
CA ALA A 476 3.59 -9.30 -43.03
C ALA A 476 4.68 -10.34 -43.37
N GLY A 477 5.39 -10.88 -42.37
CA GLY A 477 6.39 -11.93 -42.58
C GLY A 477 5.81 -13.30 -42.98
N TRP A 478 4.52 -13.52 -42.70
CA TRP A 478 3.78 -14.72 -43.05
C TRP A 478 2.85 -14.56 -44.26
N SER A 479 2.72 -13.33 -44.77
CA SER A 479 2.09 -13.00 -46.04
C SER A 479 3.08 -13.26 -47.16
#